data_AF-A0A6J2Y1Q7-F1
#
_entry.id   AF-A0A6J2Y1Q7-F1
#
_cell.length_a   1.000
_cell.length_b   1.000
_cell.length_c   1.000
_cell.angle_alpha   90.00
_cell.angle_beta   90.00
_cell.angle_gamma   90.00
#
_symmetry.space_group_name_H-M   'P 1'
#
loop_
_entity.id
_entity.type
_entity.pdbx_description
1 polymer ?
#
loop_
_entity_poly.entity_id
_entity_poly.type
_entity_poly.pdbx_seq_one_letter_code
_entity_poly.pdbx_strand_id
1 'polypeptide(L)'
;MGDIFITLLDETCTILESYKGRDKVLRVLCYLAKLLGELQSDPVLAKKFSIFGSQMSATRATLRLLSDLPALQNNLQYGFGRDEPDKYMANLGVVSNLIDQLFLPMEKMSWLSKHKLLTGIDTNKWDNASSLCWALSTYLTILKTMRYLFLLEMHKDCFSKEKNISGEQLRNIKKYHLWNLIRLCMDFVHAVNTLPPGFLWSSRLKPWHIGIIGTSSSVLGIYLMIYKRWLK
;
A
#
# COMPACT_ATOMS: atom_id res chain seq x y z
N MET A 1 11.43 27.46 15.97
CA MET A 1 12.08 26.44 15.11
C MET A 1 12.31 25.13 15.87
N GLY A 2 12.68 25.17 17.16
CA GLY A 2 12.78 23.98 18.02
C GLY A 2 11.48 23.19 18.16
N ASP A 3 10.34 23.84 18.40
CA ASP A 3 9.06 23.14 18.61
C ASP A 3 8.57 22.36 17.38
N ILE A 4 8.75 22.93 16.18
CA ILE A 4 8.41 22.26 14.92
C ILE A 4 9.28 21.02 14.72
N PHE A 5 10.58 21.14 15.00
CA PHE A 5 11.50 20.03 14.87
C PHE A 5 11.17 18.90 15.84
N ILE A 6 10.90 19.22 17.11
CA ILE A 6 10.48 18.24 18.13
C ILE A 6 9.18 17.55 17.71
N THR A 7 8.18 18.32 17.25
CA THR A 7 6.90 17.76 16.79
C THR A 7 7.10 16.81 15.60
N LEU A 8 7.94 17.18 14.63
CA LEU A 8 8.26 16.33 13.48
C LEU A 8 8.99 15.05 13.90
N LEU A 9 9.90 15.16 14.85
CA LEU A 9 10.64 14.04 15.40
C LEU A 9 9.70 13.06 16.10
N ASP A 10 8.83 13.54 16.98
CA ASP A 10 7.85 12.72 17.71
C ASP A 10 6.90 11.99 16.76
N GLU A 11 6.41 12.67 15.73
CA GLU A 11 5.59 12.04 14.68
C GLU A 11 6.35 10.95 13.93
N THR A 12 7.62 11.21 13.59
CA THR A 12 8.48 10.25 12.91
C THR A 12 8.74 9.02 13.79
N CYS A 13 9.04 9.21 15.07
CA CYS A 13 9.24 8.14 16.04
C CYS A 13 7.96 7.29 16.18
N THR A 14 6.80 7.94 16.34
CA THR A 14 5.52 7.22 16.46
C THR A 14 5.22 6.38 15.22
N ILE A 15 5.55 6.89 14.02
CA ILE A 15 5.43 6.12 12.78
C ILE A 15 6.34 4.89 12.83
N LEU A 16 7.61 5.07 13.20
CA LEU A 16 8.62 4.01 13.24
C LEU A 16 8.38 2.98 14.33
N GLU A 17 7.63 3.28 15.38
CA GLU A 17 7.23 2.28 16.39
C GLU A 17 6.25 1.24 15.83
N SER A 18 5.48 1.61 14.81
CA SER A 18 4.50 0.71 14.19
C SER A 18 5.11 -0.12 13.05
N TYR A 19 4.70 -1.39 12.95
CA TYR A 19 5.04 -2.26 11.82
C TYR A 19 4.70 -1.60 10.45
N LYS A 20 3.46 -1.09 10.32
CA LYS A 20 2.98 -0.45 9.08
C LYS A 20 3.77 0.80 8.73
N GLY A 21 4.22 1.55 9.73
CA GLY A 21 5.05 2.74 9.52
C GLY A 21 6.45 2.38 9.06
N ARG A 22 7.09 1.37 9.65
CA ARG A 22 8.40 0.85 9.18
C ARG A 22 8.34 0.39 7.72
N ASP A 23 7.34 -0.40 7.32
CA ASP A 23 7.21 -0.83 5.92
C ASP A 23 7.05 0.37 4.97
N LYS A 24 6.26 1.38 5.34
CA LYS A 24 6.08 2.60 4.53
C LYS A 24 7.36 3.41 4.39
N VAL A 25 8.12 3.60 5.47
CA VAL A 25 9.41 4.31 5.42
C VAL A 25 10.40 3.57 4.53
N LEU A 26 10.53 2.25 4.71
CA LEU A 26 11.37 1.42 3.84
C LEU A 26 10.91 1.47 2.38
N ARG A 27 9.59 1.57 2.14
CA ARG A 27 9.02 1.70 0.79
C ARG A 27 9.43 3.02 0.13
N VAL A 28 9.39 4.13 0.89
CA VAL A 28 9.88 5.43 0.41
C VAL A 28 11.37 5.34 0.06
N LEU A 29 12.20 4.82 0.98
CA LEU A 29 13.64 4.68 0.77
C LEU A 29 13.95 3.82 -0.46
N CYS A 30 13.24 2.70 -0.63
CA CYS A 30 13.37 1.82 -1.79
C CYS A 30 13.11 2.54 -3.11
N TYR A 31 11.96 3.19 -3.26
CA TYR A 31 11.58 3.81 -4.53
C TYR A 31 12.29 5.13 -4.80
N LEU A 32 12.63 5.88 -3.75
CA LEU A 32 13.44 7.09 -3.88
C LEU A 32 14.84 6.73 -4.36
N ALA A 33 15.48 5.71 -3.77
CA ALA A 33 16.76 5.24 -4.23
C ALA A 33 16.70 4.69 -5.67
N LYS A 34 15.63 3.96 -6.02
CA LYS A 34 15.41 3.55 -7.42
C LYS A 34 15.33 4.76 -8.35
N LEU A 35 14.57 5.79 -7.99
CA LEU A 35 14.44 7.01 -8.79
C LEU A 35 15.77 7.74 -8.96
N LEU A 36 16.49 7.98 -7.85
CA LEU A 36 17.79 8.65 -7.86
C LEU A 36 18.83 7.86 -8.65
N GLY A 37 18.82 6.53 -8.55
CA GLY A 37 19.71 5.67 -9.31
C GLY A 37 19.49 5.76 -10.83
N GLU A 38 18.24 5.85 -11.28
CA GLU A 38 17.89 5.96 -12.71
C GLU A 38 18.12 7.36 -13.29
N LEU A 39 18.09 8.40 -12.46
CA LEU A 39 18.35 9.79 -12.89
C LEU A 39 19.84 10.15 -12.86
N GLN A 40 20.69 9.28 -12.32
CA GLN A 40 22.09 9.58 -12.09
C GLN A 40 22.96 9.25 -13.32
N SER A 41 23.76 10.23 -13.75
CA SER A 41 24.68 10.05 -14.87
C SER A 41 25.93 9.25 -14.51
N ASP A 42 26.37 9.30 -13.25
CA ASP A 42 27.52 8.52 -12.75
C ASP A 42 27.13 7.05 -12.50
N PRO A 43 27.70 6.08 -13.24
CA PRO A 43 27.40 4.66 -13.08
C PRO A 43 27.71 4.11 -11.69
N VAL A 44 28.74 4.65 -11.01
CA VAL A 44 29.13 4.18 -9.68
C VAL A 44 28.07 4.55 -8.66
N LEU A 45 27.60 5.80 -8.69
CA LEU A 45 26.56 6.26 -7.79
C LEU A 45 25.20 5.63 -8.11
N ALA A 46 24.86 5.45 -9.40
CA ALA A 46 23.66 4.72 -9.83
C ALA A 46 23.62 3.30 -9.25
N LYS A 47 24.75 2.58 -9.32
CA LYS A 47 24.89 1.23 -8.73
C LYS A 47 24.71 1.25 -7.20
N LYS A 48 25.28 2.24 -6.50
CA LYS A 48 25.12 2.39 -5.03
C LYS A 48 23.65 2.56 -4.65
N PHE A 49 22.92 3.43 -5.37
CA PHE A 49 21.48 3.63 -5.16
C PHE A 49 20.67 2.37 -5.44
N SER A 50 20.99 1.63 -6.50
CA SER A 50 20.33 0.35 -6.83
C SER A 50 20.54 -0.71 -5.74
N ILE A 51 21.77 -0.84 -5.22
CA ILE A 51 22.07 -1.74 -4.09
C ILE A 51 21.26 -1.33 -2.86
N PHE A 52 21.31 -0.05 -2.47
CA PHE A 52 20.54 0.43 -1.32
C PHE A 52 19.04 0.18 -1.47
N GLY A 53 18.46 0.52 -2.63
CA GLY A 53 17.04 0.31 -2.92
C GLY A 53 16.64 -1.17 -2.86
N SER A 54 17.48 -2.06 -3.39
CA SER A 54 17.22 -3.51 -3.35
C SER A 54 17.26 -4.06 -1.92
N GLN A 55 18.18 -3.59 -1.07
CA GLN A 55 18.21 -3.95 0.35
C GLN A 55 16.96 -3.47 1.09
N MET A 56 16.52 -2.23 0.87
CA MET A 56 15.27 -1.73 1.47
C MET A 56 14.06 -2.57 1.03
N SER A 57 13.99 -2.96 -0.24
CA SER A 57 12.94 -3.84 -0.76
C SER A 57 12.98 -5.23 -0.11
N ALA A 58 14.18 -5.83 0.01
CA ALA A 58 14.38 -7.14 0.62
C ALA A 58 13.97 -7.13 2.10
N THR A 59 14.35 -6.10 2.85
CA THR A 59 13.94 -5.92 4.25
C THR A 59 12.41 -5.88 4.39
N ARG A 60 11.71 -5.21 3.48
CA ARG A 60 10.24 -5.20 3.48
C ARG A 60 9.64 -6.58 3.21
N ALA A 61 10.20 -7.33 2.27
CA ALA A 61 9.74 -8.68 1.99
C ALA A 61 9.92 -9.60 3.21
N THR A 62 11.05 -9.47 3.92
CA THR A 62 11.31 -10.18 5.17
C THR A 62 10.35 -9.76 6.28
N LEU A 63 10.07 -8.46 6.43
CA LEU A 63 9.09 -7.96 7.41
C LEU A 63 7.69 -8.55 7.16
N ARG A 64 7.29 -8.74 5.89
CA ARG A 64 5.98 -9.29 5.54
C ARG A 64 5.76 -10.73 5.97
N LEU A 65 6.83 -11.50 6.19
CA LEU A 65 6.74 -12.88 6.71
C LEU A 65 6.01 -12.96 8.06
N LEU A 66 5.91 -11.84 8.79
CA LEU A 66 5.22 -11.72 10.08
C LEU A 66 3.77 -11.19 9.95
N SER A 67 3.23 -11.05 8.74
CA SER A 67 1.93 -10.39 8.52
C SER A 67 0.72 -11.30 8.69
N ASP A 68 0.88 -12.63 8.78
CA ASP A 68 -0.25 -13.57 8.74
C ASP A 68 -1.14 -13.49 9.97
N LEU A 69 -0.56 -13.39 11.16
CA LEU A 69 -1.34 -13.27 12.40
C LEU A 69 -2.10 -11.93 12.45
N PRO A 70 -1.46 -10.76 12.17
CA PRO A 70 -2.21 -9.51 12.01
C PRO A 70 -3.30 -9.56 10.94
N ALA A 71 -3.05 -10.21 9.80
CA ALA A 71 -4.05 -10.35 8.74
C ALA A 71 -5.22 -11.22 9.17
N LEU A 72 -4.95 -12.35 9.82
CA LEU A 72 -5.98 -13.23 10.37
C LEU A 72 -6.82 -12.51 11.43
N GLN A 73 -6.18 -11.80 12.37
CA GLN A 73 -6.89 -11.00 13.36
C GLN A 73 -7.80 -9.96 12.70
N ASN A 74 -7.29 -9.24 11.69
CA ASN A 74 -8.06 -8.26 10.95
C ASN A 74 -9.26 -8.91 10.23
N ASN A 75 -9.08 -10.09 9.64
CA ASN A 75 -10.15 -10.83 8.98
C ASN A 75 -11.24 -11.29 9.97
N LEU A 76 -10.83 -11.77 11.15
CA LEU A 76 -11.76 -12.16 12.21
C LEU A 76 -12.54 -10.97 12.77
N GLN A 77 -11.87 -9.83 12.98
CA GLN A 77 -12.53 -8.59 13.42
C GLN A 77 -13.49 -8.03 12.36
N TYR A 78 -13.11 -8.13 11.08
CA TYR A 78 -13.97 -7.71 9.97
C TYR A 78 -15.20 -8.61 9.79
N GLY A 79 -15.04 -9.92 10.03
CA GLY A 79 -16.07 -10.92 9.82
C GLY A 79 -16.64 -10.87 8.40
N PHE A 80 -17.96 -10.77 8.28
CA PHE A 80 -18.67 -10.66 7.01
C PHE A 80 -19.05 -9.20 6.64
N GLY A 81 -18.35 -8.20 7.19
CA GLY A 81 -18.59 -6.79 6.87
C GLY A 81 -19.88 -6.23 7.47
N ARG A 82 -20.23 -6.64 8.71
CA ARG A 82 -21.45 -6.19 9.39
C ARG A 82 -21.50 -4.68 9.64
N ASP A 83 -20.34 -4.06 9.81
CA ASP A 83 -20.19 -2.64 10.09
C ASP A 83 -20.08 -1.77 8.80
N GLU A 84 -20.24 -2.38 7.62
CA GLU A 84 -20.16 -1.64 6.36
C GLU A 84 -21.49 -0.94 6.02
N PRO A 85 -21.44 0.22 5.35
CA PRO A 85 -22.64 1.00 5.01
C PRO A 85 -23.65 0.25 4.12
N ASP A 86 -23.18 -0.68 3.29
CA ASP A 86 -24.04 -1.50 2.44
C ASP A 86 -23.44 -2.90 2.18
N LYS A 87 -24.30 -3.80 1.68
CA LYS A 87 -23.93 -5.19 1.35
C LYS A 87 -22.87 -5.28 0.24
N TYR A 88 -22.82 -4.30 -0.66
CA TYR A 88 -21.84 -4.31 -1.75
C TYR A 88 -20.43 -4.04 -1.22
N MET A 89 -20.29 -3.07 -0.31
CA MET A 89 -19.04 -2.79 0.41
C MET A 89 -18.61 -3.95 1.30
N ALA A 90 -19.57 -4.60 1.99
CA ALA A 90 -19.30 -5.82 2.77
C ALA A 90 -18.72 -6.93 1.89
N ASN A 91 -19.36 -7.23 0.75
CA ASN A 91 -18.88 -8.24 -0.19
C ASN A 91 -17.49 -7.91 -0.74
N LEU A 92 -17.27 -6.66 -1.18
CA LEU A 92 -15.97 -6.22 -1.66
C LEU A 92 -14.89 -6.36 -0.58
N GLY A 93 -15.21 -6.02 0.67
CA GLY A 93 -14.26 -6.14 1.78
C GLY A 93 -13.94 -7.59 2.12
N VAL A 94 -14.93 -8.48 2.17
CA VAL A 94 -14.71 -9.92 2.40
C VAL A 94 -13.83 -10.50 1.30
N VAL A 95 -14.15 -10.21 0.03
CA VAL A 95 -13.36 -10.71 -1.12
C VAL A 95 -11.93 -10.15 -1.09
N SER A 96 -11.75 -8.85 -0.80
CA SER A 96 -10.43 -8.23 -0.66
C SER A 96 -9.60 -8.89 0.44
N ASN A 97 -10.20 -9.10 1.61
CA ASN A 97 -9.55 -9.74 2.76
C ASN A 97 -9.15 -11.20 2.46
N LEU A 98 -9.98 -11.94 1.72
CA LEU A 98 -9.64 -13.29 1.26
C LEU A 98 -8.45 -13.29 0.30
N ILE A 99 -8.41 -12.36 -0.65
CA ILE A 99 -7.30 -12.22 -1.59
C ILE A 99 -6.01 -11.82 -0.85
N ASP A 100 -6.10 -10.91 0.12
CA ASP A 100 -4.96 -10.54 0.97
C ASP A 100 -4.45 -11.74 1.79
N GLN A 101 -5.36 -12.59 2.29
CA GLN A 101 -4.99 -13.81 2.99
C GLN A 101 -4.30 -14.84 2.07
N LEU A 102 -4.68 -14.91 0.80
CA LEU A 102 -4.04 -15.77 -0.21
C LEU A 102 -2.71 -15.18 -0.71
N PHE A 103 -2.59 -13.85 -0.74
CA PHE A 103 -1.37 -13.15 -1.13
C PHE A 103 -0.19 -13.51 -0.22
N LEU A 104 -0.40 -13.55 1.10
CA LEU A 104 0.66 -13.80 2.09
C LEU A 104 1.39 -15.14 1.90
N PRO A 105 0.72 -16.31 1.80
CA PRO A 105 1.41 -17.57 1.54
C PRO A 105 2.08 -17.59 0.15
N MET A 106 1.50 -16.97 -0.87
CA MET A 106 2.13 -16.88 -2.19
C MET A 106 3.43 -16.06 -2.15
N GLU A 107 3.41 -14.92 -1.45
CA GLU A 107 4.60 -14.08 -1.25
C GLU A 107 5.67 -14.83 -0.44
N LYS A 108 5.28 -15.58 0.59
CA LYS A 108 6.21 -16.45 1.35
C LYS A 108 6.86 -17.52 0.48
N MET A 109 6.08 -18.21 -0.35
CA MET A 109 6.62 -19.21 -1.27
C MET A 109 7.59 -18.58 -2.27
N SER A 110 7.25 -17.42 -2.83
CA SER A 110 8.16 -16.63 -3.68
C SER A 110 9.45 -16.27 -2.93
N TRP A 111 9.35 -15.81 -1.68
CA TRP A 111 10.51 -15.45 -0.86
C TRP A 111 11.40 -16.65 -0.53
N LEU A 112 10.82 -17.78 -0.09
CA LEU A 112 11.55 -19.02 0.21
C LEU A 112 12.28 -19.57 -1.02
N SER A 113 11.61 -19.54 -2.17
CA SER A 113 12.16 -19.98 -3.45
C SER A 113 13.31 -19.06 -3.91
N LYS A 114 13.16 -17.73 -3.80
CA LYS A 114 14.23 -16.76 -4.11
C LYS A 114 15.51 -16.96 -3.30
N HIS A 115 15.38 -17.39 -2.04
CA HIS A 115 16.50 -17.66 -1.14
C HIS A 115 17.00 -19.12 -1.19
N LYS A 116 16.46 -19.95 -2.10
CA LYS A 116 16.84 -21.36 -2.28
C LYS A 116 16.66 -22.20 -1.01
N LEU A 117 15.72 -21.81 -0.14
CA LEU A 117 15.37 -22.58 1.07
C LEU A 117 14.45 -23.76 0.73
N LEU A 118 13.77 -23.71 -0.41
CA LEU A 118 13.00 -24.81 -0.98
C LEU A 118 13.56 -25.15 -2.36
N THR A 119 13.86 -26.42 -2.60
CA THR A 119 14.34 -26.94 -3.88
C THR A 119 13.19 -27.48 -4.73
N GLY A 120 13.23 -27.27 -6.04
CA GLY A 120 12.25 -27.82 -6.99
C GLY A 120 10.99 -26.98 -7.20
N ILE A 121 10.97 -25.75 -6.67
CA ILE A 121 9.82 -24.83 -6.80
C ILE A 121 10.14 -23.75 -7.84
N ASP A 122 9.16 -23.44 -8.69
CA ASP A 122 9.27 -22.38 -9.69
C ASP A 122 9.01 -21.00 -9.06
N THR A 123 10.09 -20.26 -8.82
CA THR A 123 10.04 -18.89 -8.28
C THR A 123 9.13 -17.97 -9.10
N ASN A 124 9.16 -18.06 -10.42
CA ASN A 124 8.44 -17.14 -11.29
C ASN A 124 6.92 -17.35 -11.19
N LYS A 125 6.48 -18.60 -11.02
CA LYS A 125 5.05 -18.90 -10.83
C LYS A 125 4.50 -18.26 -9.56
N TRP A 126 5.20 -18.42 -8.44
CA TRP A 126 4.76 -17.83 -7.16
C TRP A 126 4.88 -16.31 -7.15
N ASP A 127 5.92 -15.76 -7.77
CA ASP A 127 6.06 -14.31 -7.92
C ASP A 127 4.90 -13.73 -8.75
N ASN A 128 4.60 -14.32 -9.89
CA ASN A 128 3.47 -13.91 -10.74
C ASN A 128 2.12 -14.03 -10.01
N ALA A 129 1.90 -15.13 -9.29
CA ALA A 129 0.68 -15.32 -8.51
C ALA A 129 0.54 -14.24 -7.42
N SER A 130 1.62 -13.94 -6.68
CA SER A 130 1.62 -12.90 -5.67
C SER A 130 1.37 -11.50 -6.27
N SER A 131 1.98 -11.19 -7.42
CA SER A 131 1.74 -9.94 -8.15
C SER A 131 0.29 -9.82 -8.64
N LEU A 132 -0.31 -10.93 -9.08
CA LEU A 132 -1.72 -10.97 -9.48
C LEU A 132 -2.66 -10.70 -8.29
N CYS A 133 -2.44 -11.37 -7.16
CA CYS A 133 -3.19 -11.12 -5.93
C CYS A 133 -3.05 -9.66 -5.48
N TRP A 134 -1.84 -9.10 -5.53
CA TRP A 134 -1.61 -7.69 -5.18
C TRP A 134 -2.37 -6.73 -6.09
N ALA A 135 -2.32 -6.94 -7.42
CA ALA A 135 -3.04 -6.12 -8.38
C ALA A 135 -4.56 -6.20 -8.17
N LEU A 136 -5.09 -7.41 -7.95
CA LEU A 136 -6.52 -7.64 -7.73
C LEU A 136 -7.01 -7.02 -6.41
N SER A 137 -6.27 -7.22 -5.31
CA SER A 137 -6.58 -6.61 -4.00
C SER A 137 -6.59 -5.07 -4.10
N THR A 138 -5.60 -4.50 -4.79
CA THR A 138 -5.53 -3.05 -5.00
C THR A 138 -6.73 -2.55 -5.80
N TYR A 139 -7.14 -3.26 -6.85
CA TYR A 139 -8.33 -2.93 -7.64
C TYR A 139 -9.62 -2.97 -6.81
N LEU A 140 -9.83 -4.02 -6.02
CA LEU A 140 -11.00 -4.13 -5.13
C LEU A 140 -11.02 -3.01 -4.08
N THR A 141 -9.86 -2.64 -3.56
CA THR A 141 -9.73 -1.52 -2.62
C THR A 141 -10.08 -0.17 -3.28
N ILE A 142 -9.74 0.02 -4.56
CA ILE A 142 -10.17 1.19 -5.35
C ILE A 142 -11.70 1.21 -5.45
N LEU A 143 -12.33 0.10 -5.86
CA LEU A 143 -13.80 0.01 -5.97
C LEU A 143 -14.49 0.32 -4.64
N LYS A 144 -14.00 -0.26 -3.54
CA LYS A 144 -14.52 -0.01 -2.20
C LYS A 144 -14.38 1.46 -1.79
N THR A 145 -13.23 2.07 -2.06
CA THR A 145 -12.97 3.50 -1.75
C THR A 145 -13.87 4.43 -2.58
N MET A 146 -14.06 4.13 -3.86
CA MET A 146 -14.98 4.87 -4.72
C MET A 146 -16.43 4.75 -4.26
N ARG A 147 -16.88 3.52 -3.93
CA ARG A 147 -18.22 3.30 -3.38
C ARG A 147 -18.44 4.09 -2.09
N TYR A 148 -17.47 4.08 -1.19
CA TYR A 148 -17.53 4.84 0.05
C TYR A 148 -17.68 6.34 -0.21
N LEU A 149 -16.88 6.91 -1.12
CA LEU A 149 -16.97 8.32 -1.51
C LEU A 149 -18.34 8.67 -2.10
N PHE A 150 -18.90 7.81 -2.94
CA PHE A 150 -20.23 7.98 -3.52
C PHE A 150 -21.32 8.00 -2.45
N LEU A 151 -21.32 7.03 -1.54
CA LEU A 151 -22.28 6.96 -0.43
C LEU A 151 -22.15 8.17 0.50
N LEU A 152 -20.92 8.62 0.76
CA LEU A 152 -20.64 9.78 1.59
C LEU A 152 -21.15 11.08 0.95
N GLU A 153 -21.23 11.16 -0.37
CA GLU A 153 -21.85 12.29 -1.07
C GLU A 153 -23.38 12.20 -1.06
N MET A 154 -23.94 11.02 -1.37
CA MET A 154 -25.39 10.81 -1.41
C MET A 154 -26.07 10.98 -0.06
N HIS A 155 -25.45 10.49 1.02
CA HIS A 155 -26.05 10.46 2.36
C HIS A 155 -25.38 11.42 3.34
N LYS A 156 -24.75 12.50 2.83
CA LYS A 156 -23.97 13.46 3.63
C LYS A 156 -24.73 13.99 4.86
N ASP A 157 -26.03 14.27 4.70
CA ASP A 157 -26.86 14.88 5.75
C ASP A 157 -27.25 13.88 6.83
N CYS A 158 -27.49 12.61 6.45
CA CYS A 158 -27.76 11.53 7.39
C CYS A 158 -26.48 11.17 8.17
N PHE A 159 -25.36 11.02 7.46
CA PHE A 159 -24.06 10.66 8.02
C PHE A 159 -23.55 11.73 9.01
N SER A 160 -23.73 13.01 8.69
CA SER A 160 -23.34 14.12 9.58
C SER A 160 -24.17 14.13 10.86
N LYS A 161 -25.49 13.88 10.77
CA LYS A 161 -26.39 13.81 11.92
C LYS A 161 -26.15 12.58 12.80
N GLU A 162 -26.02 11.40 12.20
CA GLU A 162 -25.85 10.14 12.93
C GLU A 162 -24.54 10.11 13.73
N LYS A 163 -23.45 10.63 13.13
CA LYS A 163 -22.13 10.64 13.77
C LYS A 163 -21.79 11.95 14.50
N ASN A 164 -22.72 12.91 14.56
CA ASN A 164 -22.48 14.25 15.12
C ASN A 164 -21.21 14.92 14.55
N ILE A 165 -20.97 14.78 13.25
CA ILE A 165 -19.76 15.27 12.58
C ILE A 165 -20.02 16.67 12.00
N SER A 166 -19.10 17.60 12.26
CA SER A 166 -19.18 18.96 11.69
C SER A 166 -18.99 18.95 10.17
N GLY A 167 -19.53 19.95 9.47
CA GLY A 167 -19.37 20.07 8.01
C GLY A 167 -17.91 20.15 7.56
N GLU A 168 -17.03 20.69 8.41
CA GLU A 168 -15.58 20.74 8.18
C GLU A 168 -14.92 19.36 8.32
N GLN A 169 -15.24 18.62 9.39
CA GLN A 169 -14.74 17.26 9.58
C GLN A 169 -15.16 16.34 8.42
N LEU A 170 -16.41 16.44 7.96
CA LEU A 170 -16.89 15.69 6.80
C LEU A 170 -16.08 16.02 5.53
N ARG A 171 -15.75 17.30 5.32
CA ARG A 171 -14.91 17.74 4.19
C ARG A 171 -13.51 17.15 4.29
N ASN A 172 -12.92 17.10 5.48
CA ASN A 172 -11.59 16.53 5.70
C ASN A 172 -11.58 15.00 5.50
N ILE A 173 -12.63 14.29 5.92
CA ILE A 173 -12.82 12.86 5.62
C ILE A 173 -12.91 12.64 4.10
N LYS A 174 -13.72 13.42 3.39
CA LYS A 174 -13.82 13.34 1.91
C LYS A 174 -12.45 13.56 1.25
N LYS A 175 -11.72 14.60 1.66
CA LYS A 175 -10.36 14.89 1.16
C LYS A 175 -9.41 13.72 1.40
N TYR A 176 -9.43 13.11 2.59
CA TYR A 176 -8.61 11.93 2.90
C TYR A 176 -8.88 10.78 1.94
N HIS A 177 -10.15 10.43 1.72
CA HIS A 177 -10.51 9.34 0.83
C HIS A 177 -10.17 9.63 -0.64
N LEU A 178 -10.27 10.89 -1.09
CA LEU A 178 -9.86 11.29 -2.42
C LEU A 178 -8.34 11.15 -2.62
N TRP A 179 -7.54 11.63 -1.67
CA TRP A 179 -6.08 11.44 -1.72
C TRP A 179 -5.69 9.96 -1.63
N ASN A 180 -6.39 9.18 -0.80
CA ASN A 180 -6.15 7.74 -0.74
C ASN A 180 -6.52 7.04 -2.06
N LEU A 181 -7.56 7.48 -2.75
CA LEU A 181 -7.92 6.97 -4.07
C LEU A 181 -6.81 7.26 -5.11
N ILE A 182 -6.28 8.49 -5.15
CA ILE A 182 -5.15 8.85 -6.02
C ILE A 182 -3.95 7.95 -5.74
N ARG A 183 -3.60 7.75 -4.46
CA ARG A 183 -2.53 6.84 -4.04
C ARG A 183 -2.77 5.42 -4.53
N LEU A 184 -3.99 4.90 -4.36
CA LEU A 184 -4.35 3.54 -4.78
C LEU A 184 -4.27 3.38 -6.30
N CYS A 185 -4.67 4.39 -7.08
CA CYS A 185 -4.51 4.37 -8.54
C CYS A 185 -3.03 4.31 -8.94
N MET A 186 -2.15 5.05 -8.27
CA MET A 186 -0.70 4.95 -8.48
C MET A 186 -0.18 3.54 -8.14
N ASP A 187 -0.62 2.98 -7.02
CA ASP A 187 -0.27 1.60 -6.61
C ASP A 187 -0.80 0.56 -7.62
N PHE A 188 -1.98 0.77 -8.19
CA PHE A 188 -2.55 -0.12 -9.19
C PHE A 188 -1.79 -0.08 -10.51
N VAL A 189 -1.43 1.11 -11.00
CA VAL A 189 -0.59 1.26 -12.20
C VAL A 189 0.73 0.52 -12.03
N HIS A 190 1.32 0.63 -10.84
CA HIS A 190 2.54 -0.08 -10.49
C HIS A 190 2.33 -1.61 -10.42
N ALA A 191 1.30 -2.07 -9.72
CA ALA A 191 1.00 -3.49 -9.56
C ALA A 191 0.77 -4.17 -10.92
N VAL A 192 0.01 -3.53 -11.81
CA VAL A 192 -0.19 -4.05 -13.18
C VAL A 192 1.12 -4.10 -13.96
N ASN A 193 2.02 -3.12 -13.76
CA ASN A 193 3.33 -3.15 -14.41
C ASN A 193 4.23 -4.30 -13.93
N THR A 194 3.99 -4.84 -12.72
CA THR A 194 4.72 -5.99 -12.16
C THR A 194 4.15 -7.37 -12.55
N LEU A 195 3.02 -7.41 -13.26
CA LEU A 195 2.47 -8.66 -13.80
C LEU A 195 3.37 -9.25 -14.90
N PRO A 196 3.22 -10.53 -15.26
CA PRO A 196 3.93 -11.10 -16.41
C PRO A 196 3.56 -10.38 -17.73
N PRO A 197 4.49 -10.34 -18.71
CA PRO A 197 4.25 -9.71 -20.00
C PRO A 197 3.05 -10.36 -20.71
N GLY A 198 2.26 -9.52 -21.40
CA GLY A 198 1.02 -9.94 -22.06
C GLY A 198 -0.27 -9.57 -21.30
N PHE A 199 -0.17 -9.15 -20.03
CA PHE A 199 -1.30 -8.59 -19.27
C PHE A 199 -1.32 -7.06 -19.32
N LEU A 200 -2.37 -6.45 -19.91
CA LEU A 200 -2.59 -4.99 -19.95
C LEU A 200 -1.32 -4.22 -20.42
N TRP A 201 -0.82 -3.29 -19.60
CA TRP A 201 0.40 -2.53 -19.80
C TRP A 201 1.60 -3.07 -19.01
N SER A 202 1.56 -4.34 -18.59
CA SER A 202 2.67 -5.01 -17.91
C SER A 202 3.99 -4.75 -18.63
N SER A 203 5.03 -4.48 -17.84
CA SER A 203 6.41 -4.33 -18.32
C SER A 203 6.64 -3.22 -19.35
N ARG A 204 5.66 -2.32 -19.57
CA ARG A 204 5.80 -1.19 -20.53
C ARG A 204 6.38 0.07 -19.88
N LEU A 205 6.35 0.19 -18.56
CA LEU A 205 6.87 1.37 -17.87
C LEU A 205 8.39 1.27 -17.70
N LYS A 206 9.08 2.38 -18.04
CA LYS A 206 10.51 2.54 -17.79
C LYS A 206 10.80 2.53 -16.28
N PRO A 207 11.99 2.07 -15.85
CA PRO A 207 12.35 2.00 -14.43
C PRO A 207 12.20 3.33 -13.67
N TRP A 208 12.53 4.46 -14.29
CA TRP A 208 12.36 5.78 -13.68
C TRP A 208 10.88 6.16 -13.48
N HIS A 209 9.96 5.79 -14.40
CA HIS A 209 8.52 5.96 -14.19
C HIS A 209 8.05 5.23 -12.93
N ILE A 210 8.52 3.99 -12.75
CA ILE A 210 8.22 3.18 -11.58
C ILE A 210 8.79 3.83 -10.32
N GLY A 211 10.00 4.40 -10.41
CA GLY A 211 10.62 5.16 -9.33
C GLY A 211 9.78 6.36 -8.91
N ILE A 212 9.29 7.17 -9.85
CA ILE A 212 8.42 8.32 -9.57
C ILE A 212 7.10 7.86 -8.94
N ILE A 213 6.36 6.98 -9.61
CA ILE A 213 5.05 6.49 -9.15
C ILE A 213 5.18 5.86 -7.75
N GLY A 214 6.21 5.02 -7.56
CA GLY A 214 6.49 4.38 -6.29
C GLY A 214 6.82 5.39 -5.19
N THR A 215 7.66 6.39 -5.47
CA THR A 215 8.04 7.42 -4.51
C THR A 215 6.84 8.30 -4.13
N SER A 216 6.13 8.84 -5.11
CA SER A 216 4.95 9.69 -4.89
C SER A 216 3.87 8.97 -4.10
N SER A 217 3.53 7.73 -4.47
CA SER A 217 2.53 6.94 -3.73
C SER A 217 2.97 6.65 -2.28
N SER A 218 4.27 6.38 -2.07
CA SER A 218 4.79 6.04 -0.74
C SER A 218 4.82 7.26 0.18
N VAL A 219 5.25 8.42 -0.32
CA VAL A 219 5.21 9.69 0.40
C VAL A 219 3.78 10.07 0.74
N LEU A 220 2.86 9.96 -0.23
CA LEU A 220 1.43 10.18 0.00
C LEU A 220 0.87 9.19 1.04
N GLY A 221 1.37 7.96 1.06
CA GLY A 221 1.03 6.94 2.06
C GLY A 221 1.47 7.30 3.49
N ILE A 222 2.62 7.96 3.67
CA ILE A 222 3.06 8.50 4.96
C ILE A 222 2.21 9.70 5.35
N TYR A 223 2.02 10.65 4.44
CA TYR A 223 1.16 11.82 4.65
C TYR A 223 -0.24 11.41 5.11
N LEU A 224 -0.88 10.47 4.41
CA LEU A 224 -2.21 9.97 4.77
C LEU A 224 -2.24 9.27 6.12
N MET A 225 -1.12 8.68 6.57
CA MET A 225 -1.05 8.04 7.88
C MET A 225 -1.05 9.09 9.00
N ILE A 226 -0.31 10.17 8.83
CA ILE A 226 -0.28 11.32 9.74
C ILE A 226 -1.65 12.01 9.72
N TYR A 227 -2.16 12.33 8.52
CA TYR A 227 -3.45 13.00 8.35
C TYR A 227 -4.61 12.21 8.98
N LYS A 228 -4.60 10.87 8.88
CA LYS A 228 -5.61 10.03 9.52
C LYS A 228 -5.57 10.11 11.05
N ARG A 229 -4.41 10.36 11.67
CA ARG A 229 -4.30 10.53 13.12
C ARG A 229 -4.90 11.86 13.56
N TRP A 230 -4.72 12.92 12.77
CA TRP A 230 -5.30 14.24 13.03
C TRP A 230 -6.81 14.32 12.73
N LEU A 231 -7.33 13.36 11.96
CA LEU A 231 -8.77 13.24 11.66
C LEU A 231 -9.59 12.58 12.78
N LYS A 232 -8.94 11.87 13.71
CA LYS A 232 -9.58 11.24 14.86
C LYS A 232 -9.72 12.23 15.99
#